data_AF-A0A955TI20-F1
#
_entry.id   AF-A0A955TI20-F1
#
_cell.length_a   1.000
_cell.length_b   1.000
_cell.length_c   1.000
_cell.angle_alpha   90.00
_cell.angle_beta   90.00
_cell.angle_gamma   90.00
#
_symmetry.space_group_name_H-M   'P 1'
#
loop_
_entity.id
_entity.type
_entity.pdbx_description
1 polymer ?
#
loop_
_entity_poly.entity_id
_entity_poly.type
_entity_poly.pdbx_seq_one_letter_code
_entity_poly.pdbx_strand_id
1 'polypeptide(L)'
;MIHRPNRELRGKELSANTLASFLYAQGANSVQDLSPNVEMRLDVLLFLNNLKMIRYWKDNGWLIQTEDAALLTEAGIEKAVKRVTGQDGSYSVEEIQVNEALQIIRGAITPEDEELEHFQD
;
A
#
# COMPACT_ATOMS: atom_id res chain seq x y z
N MET A 1 16.77 -0.35 3.64
CA MET A 1 16.42 1.08 3.66
C MET A 1 14.97 1.19 3.20
N ILE A 2 14.15 2.06 3.80
CA ILE A 2 12.74 2.22 3.39
C ILE A 2 12.65 3.50 2.58
N HIS A 3 12.10 3.43 1.36
CA HIS A 3 11.93 4.60 0.51
C HIS A 3 10.47 5.04 0.51
N ARG A 4 10.27 6.37 0.57
CA ARG A 4 8.98 7.02 0.45
C ARG A 4 8.97 7.86 -0.83
N PRO A 5 7.87 7.88 -1.60
CA PRO A 5 7.70 8.83 -2.70
C PRO A 5 7.90 10.28 -2.24
N ASN A 6 8.71 11.04 -2.96
CA ASN A 6 9.01 12.46 -2.65
C ASN A 6 7.86 13.42 -3.01
N ARG A 7 6.85 12.95 -3.75
CA ARG A 7 5.66 13.72 -4.17
C ARG A 7 4.39 13.24 -3.46
N GLU A 8 3.37 14.10 -3.44
CA GLU A 8 2.04 13.71 -2.95
C GLU A 8 1.37 12.75 -3.95
N LEU A 9 1.09 11.53 -3.51
CA LEU A 9 0.36 10.53 -4.32
C LEU A 9 -1.14 10.80 -4.30
N ARG A 10 -1.81 10.54 -5.43
CA ARG A 10 -3.26 10.71 -5.59
C ARG A 10 -3.89 9.57 -6.38
N GLY A 11 -5.21 9.43 -6.28
CA GLY A 11 -5.97 8.46 -7.08
C GLY A 11 -5.45 7.03 -6.96
N LYS A 12 -5.19 6.40 -8.13
CA LYS A 12 -4.70 5.02 -8.23
C LYS A 12 -3.30 4.84 -7.64
N GLU A 13 -2.41 5.81 -7.78
CA GLU A 13 -1.05 5.74 -7.22
C GLU A 13 -1.08 5.65 -5.69
N LEU A 14 -1.95 6.47 -5.07
CA LEU A 14 -2.15 6.41 -3.63
C LEU A 14 -2.74 5.05 -3.22
N SER A 15 -3.68 4.51 -4.00
CA SER A 15 -4.26 3.19 -3.76
C SER A 15 -3.19 2.08 -3.84
N ALA A 16 -2.36 2.09 -4.88
CA ALA A 16 -1.27 1.13 -5.09
C ALA A 16 -0.22 1.20 -3.96
N ASN A 17 0.26 2.42 -3.63
CA ASN A 17 1.21 2.63 -2.53
C ASN A 17 0.64 2.20 -1.17
N THR A 18 -0.66 2.41 -0.95
CA THR A 18 -1.33 1.95 0.27
C THR A 18 -1.24 0.43 0.40
N LEU A 19 -1.60 -0.29 -0.67
CA LEU A 19 -1.54 -1.77 -0.67
C LEU A 19 -0.09 -2.25 -0.53
N ALA A 20 0.84 -1.67 -1.27
CA ALA A 20 2.27 -1.98 -1.18
C ALA A 20 2.82 -1.74 0.23
N SER A 21 2.36 -0.72 0.93
CA SER A 21 2.74 -0.46 2.32
C SER A 21 2.27 -1.55 3.27
N PHE A 22 1.07 -2.10 3.08
CA PHE A 22 0.59 -3.24 3.86
C PHE A 22 1.39 -4.50 3.56
N LEU A 23 1.69 -4.76 2.29
CA LEU A 23 2.55 -5.88 1.89
C LEU A 23 3.92 -5.78 2.55
N TYR A 24 4.56 -4.61 2.47
CA TYR A 24 5.85 -4.36 3.10
C TYR A 24 5.80 -4.55 4.62
N ALA A 25 4.79 -3.97 5.27
CA ALA A 25 4.67 -4.00 6.72
C ALA A 25 4.33 -5.39 7.29
N GLN A 26 3.63 -6.25 6.53
CA GLN A 26 3.38 -7.66 6.91
C GLN A 26 4.45 -8.64 6.37
N GLY A 27 5.38 -8.19 5.53
CA GLY A 27 6.33 -9.09 4.84
C GLY A 27 5.68 -9.98 3.77
N ALA A 28 4.52 -9.58 3.25
CA ALA A 28 3.80 -10.27 2.19
C ALA A 28 4.34 -9.89 0.80
N ASN A 29 4.13 -10.75 -0.20
CA ASN A 29 4.52 -10.51 -1.59
C ASN A 29 3.34 -10.23 -2.50
N SER A 30 2.15 -10.70 -2.15
CA SER A 30 0.90 -10.44 -2.87
C SER A 30 -0.22 -10.08 -1.90
N VAL A 31 -1.28 -9.43 -2.40
CA VAL A 31 -2.45 -9.05 -1.59
C VAL A 31 -3.16 -10.28 -1.01
N GLN A 32 -3.06 -11.43 -1.69
CA GLN A 32 -3.60 -12.71 -1.24
C GLN A 32 -2.83 -13.29 -0.04
N ASP A 33 -1.60 -12.84 0.20
CA ASP A 33 -0.79 -13.27 1.35
C ASP A 33 -1.04 -12.41 2.61
N LEU A 34 -1.86 -11.35 2.51
CA LEU A 34 -2.21 -10.52 3.66
C LEU A 34 -3.03 -11.31 4.68
N SER A 35 -2.78 -11.05 5.96
CA SER A 35 -3.43 -11.76 7.07
C SER A 35 -3.96 -10.78 8.13
N PRO A 36 -5.14 -11.05 8.71
CA PRO A 36 -5.72 -10.13 9.70
C PRO A 36 -5.05 -10.27 11.07
N ASN A 37 -4.25 -11.33 11.25
CA ASN A 37 -3.58 -11.67 12.50
C ASN A 37 -2.13 -11.19 12.56
N VAL A 38 -1.68 -10.41 11.57
CA VAL A 38 -0.31 -9.91 11.50
C VAL A 38 -0.29 -8.42 11.80
N GLU A 39 0.38 -8.08 12.90
CA GLU A 39 0.60 -6.70 13.29
C GLU A 39 1.61 -6.02 12.35
N MET A 40 1.21 -4.84 11.87
CA MET A 40 2.05 -3.94 11.11
C MET A 40 2.54 -2.83 12.03
N ARG A 41 3.82 -2.50 11.92
CA ARG A 41 4.39 -1.35 12.62
C ARG A 41 3.71 -0.05 12.17
N LEU A 42 3.07 0.65 13.11
CA LEU A 42 2.32 1.85 12.79
C LEU A 42 3.23 2.99 12.29
N ASP A 43 4.41 3.12 12.85
CA ASP A 43 5.39 4.13 12.44
C ASP A 43 5.85 3.93 10.99
N VAL A 44 6.05 2.68 10.56
CA VAL A 44 6.35 2.33 9.17
C VAL A 44 5.19 2.70 8.25
N LEU A 45 3.94 2.38 8.63
CA LEU A 45 2.77 2.72 7.83
C LEU A 45 2.57 4.24 7.70
N LEU A 46 2.79 5.00 8.78
CA LEU A 46 2.72 6.46 8.79
C LEU A 46 3.90 7.12 8.06
N PHE A 47 5.04 6.44 7.96
CA PHE A 47 6.14 6.90 7.14
C PHE A 47 5.82 6.73 5.65
N LEU A 48 5.31 5.56 5.27
CA LEU A 48 5.00 5.20 3.88
C LEU A 48 3.72 5.85 3.35
N ASN A 49 2.82 6.27 4.23
CA ASN A 49 1.52 6.84 3.88
C ASN A 49 1.22 8.10 4.67
N ASN A 50 0.32 8.93 4.15
CA ASN A 50 -0.17 10.06 4.92
C ASN A 50 -1.15 9.61 6.02
N LEU A 51 -1.26 10.41 7.10
CA LEU A 51 -2.17 10.15 8.21
C LEU A 51 -3.65 10.08 7.77
N LYS A 52 -4.02 10.82 6.72
CA LYS A 52 -5.38 10.83 6.17
C LYS A 52 -5.79 9.44 5.66
N MET A 53 -4.87 8.73 5.01
CA MET A 53 -5.10 7.38 4.51
C MET A 53 -5.36 6.41 5.68
N ILE A 54 -4.48 6.40 6.69
CA ILE A 54 -4.63 5.52 7.85
C ILE A 54 -5.95 5.79 8.56
N ARG A 55 -6.31 7.08 8.74
CA ARG A 55 -7.61 7.45 9.30
C ARG A 55 -8.77 6.97 8.44
N TYR A 56 -8.70 7.14 7.12
CA TYR A 56 -9.75 6.66 6.21
C TYR A 56 -9.98 5.15 6.32
N TRP A 57 -8.92 4.34 6.34
CA TRP A 57 -9.05 2.89 6.51
C TRP A 57 -9.61 2.50 7.88
N LYS A 58 -9.19 3.19 8.93
CA LYS A 58 -9.72 3.00 10.28
C LYS A 58 -11.21 3.36 10.37
N ASP A 59 -11.61 4.52 9.85
CA ASP A 59 -12.99 5.00 9.92
C ASP A 59 -13.97 4.08 9.15
N ASN A 60 -13.47 3.34 8.15
CA ASN A 60 -14.25 2.33 7.42
C ASN A 60 -14.19 0.92 8.04
N GLY A 61 -13.51 0.75 9.19
CA GLY A 61 -13.40 -0.55 9.86
C GLY A 61 -12.49 -1.56 9.16
N TRP A 62 -11.64 -1.12 8.24
CA TRP A 62 -10.70 -1.96 7.49
C TRP A 62 -9.35 -2.10 8.17
N LEU A 63 -9.05 -1.21 9.11
CA LEU A 63 -7.81 -1.19 9.86
C LEU A 63 -8.11 -0.91 11.34
N ILE A 64 -7.55 -1.72 12.22
CA ILE A 64 -7.49 -1.46 13.66
C ILE A 64 -6.14 -0.85 13.94
N GLN A 65 -6.12 0.23 14.72
CA GLN A 65 -4.90 0.89 15.16
C GLN A 65 -4.80 0.80 16.68
N THR A 66 -3.64 0.35 17.18
CA THR A 66 -3.24 0.40 18.59
C THR A 66 -2.20 1.52 18.79
N GLU A 67 -1.55 1.57 19.95
CA GLU A 67 -0.55 2.62 20.24
C GLU A 67 0.63 2.56 19.24
N ASP A 68 1.19 1.36 19.02
CA ASP A 68 2.39 1.16 18.20
C ASP A 68 2.17 0.31 16.95
N ALA A 69 0.97 -0.25 16.78
CA ALA A 69 0.66 -1.22 15.74
C ALA A 69 -0.62 -0.88 14.96
N ALA A 70 -0.76 -1.51 13.81
CA ALA A 70 -1.99 -1.57 13.06
C ALA A 70 -2.23 -2.99 12.54
N LEU A 71 -3.49 -3.42 12.48
CA LEU A 71 -3.90 -4.70 11.92
C LEU A 71 -4.96 -4.47 10.86
N LEU A 72 -4.86 -5.17 9.74
CA LEU A 72 -5.98 -5.25 8.80
C LEU A 72 -7.08 -6.11 9.43
N THR A 73 -8.32 -5.67 9.29
CA THR A 73 -9.46 -6.56 9.60
C THR A 73 -9.71 -7.50 8.43
N GLU A 74 -10.55 -8.51 8.62
CA GLU A 74 -11.03 -9.35 7.50
C GLU A 74 -11.65 -8.50 6.39
N ALA A 75 -12.46 -7.50 6.76
CA ALA A 75 -13.04 -6.55 5.81
C ALA A 75 -11.98 -5.70 5.10
N GLY A 76 -10.86 -5.37 5.78
CA GLY A 76 -9.74 -4.67 5.16
C GLY A 76 -8.97 -5.51 4.16
N ILE A 77 -8.83 -6.80 4.41
CA ILE A 77 -8.22 -7.75 3.45
C ILE A 77 -9.13 -7.93 2.25
N GLU A 78 -10.43 -8.14 2.48
CA GLU A 78 -11.42 -8.21 1.40
C GLU A 78 -11.38 -6.93 0.55
N LYS A 79 -11.26 -5.76 1.18
CA LYS A 79 -11.11 -4.48 0.50
C LYS A 79 -9.83 -4.41 -0.34
N ALA A 80 -8.70 -4.87 0.20
CA ALA A 80 -7.44 -4.93 -0.52
C ALA A 80 -7.54 -5.83 -1.76
N VAL A 81 -8.13 -7.03 -1.60
CA VAL A 81 -8.38 -7.97 -2.70
C VAL A 81 -9.28 -7.33 -3.76
N LYS A 82 -10.40 -6.71 -3.36
CA LYS A 82 -11.32 -6.03 -4.28
C LYS A 82 -10.63 -4.96 -5.12
N ARG A 83 -9.65 -4.25 -4.56
CA ARG A 83 -8.88 -3.24 -5.32
C ARG A 83 -8.04 -3.86 -6.43
N VAL A 84 -7.34 -4.96 -6.15
CA VAL A 84 -6.48 -5.61 -7.16
C VAL A 84 -7.24 -6.47 -8.15
N THR A 85 -8.44 -6.95 -7.80
CA THR A 85 -9.30 -7.71 -8.72
C THR A 85 -10.23 -6.84 -9.56
N GLY A 86 -10.13 -5.52 -9.46
CA GLY A 86 -10.97 -4.59 -10.22
C GLY A 86 -12.38 -4.37 -9.65
N GLN A 87 -12.70 -4.98 -8.50
CA GLN A 87 -14.03 -4.94 -7.88
C GLN A 87 -14.28 -3.69 -7.00
N ASP A 88 -13.28 -2.80 -6.84
CA ASP A 88 -13.38 -1.58 -6.02
C ASP A 88 -13.63 -0.28 -6.84
N GLY A 89 -14.12 -0.43 -8.07
CA GLY A 89 -14.49 0.69 -8.93
C GLY A 89 -13.34 1.67 -9.20
N SER A 90 -13.49 2.93 -8.78
CA SER A 90 -12.51 3.99 -9.04
C SER A 90 -11.19 3.83 -8.26
N TYR A 91 -11.16 3.01 -7.22
CA TYR A 91 -9.96 2.73 -6.42
C TYR A 91 -9.22 1.47 -6.86
N SER A 92 -9.74 0.77 -7.87
CA SER A 92 -9.10 -0.41 -8.44
C SER A 92 -7.74 -0.07 -9.06
N VAL A 93 -6.78 -0.93 -8.78
CA VAL A 93 -5.39 -0.86 -9.27
C VAL A 93 -4.99 -2.21 -9.81
N GLU A 94 -4.05 -2.21 -10.75
CA GLU A 94 -3.49 -3.45 -11.26
C GLU A 94 -2.42 -3.98 -10.32
N GLU A 95 -2.25 -5.29 -10.25
CA GLU A 95 -1.25 -5.93 -9.39
C GLU A 95 0.18 -5.46 -9.72
N ILE A 96 0.45 -5.18 -11.00
CA ILE A 96 1.73 -4.62 -11.44
C ILE A 96 2.04 -3.28 -10.76
N GLN A 97 1.04 -2.39 -10.62
CA GLN A 97 1.19 -1.09 -9.97
C GLN A 97 1.48 -1.22 -8.47
N VAL A 98 0.90 -2.23 -7.83
CA VAL A 98 1.17 -2.54 -6.42
C VAL A 98 2.60 -3.08 -6.27
N ASN A 99 3.03 -3.94 -7.19
CA ASN A 99 4.36 -4.53 -7.19
C ASN A 99 5.44 -3.48 -7.46
N GLU A 100 5.25 -2.57 -8.42
CA GLU A 100 6.13 -1.43 -8.68
C GLU A 100 6.32 -0.59 -7.41
N ALA A 101 5.21 -0.16 -6.79
CA ALA A 101 5.25 0.60 -5.54
C ALA A 101 5.97 -0.18 -4.41
N LEU A 102 5.79 -1.50 -4.34
CA LEU A 102 6.48 -2.35 -3.36
C LEU A 102 8.00 -2.41 -3.61
N GLN A 103 8.43 -2.48 -4.87
CA GLN A 103 9.85 -2.44 -5.23
C GLN A 103 10.48 -1.09 -4.89
N ILE A 104 9.76 0.03 -5.12
CA ILE A 104 10.19 1.36 -4.69
C ILE A 104 10.39 1.36 -3.17
N ILE A 105 9.38 0.94 -2.40
CA ILE A 105 9.43 0.91 -0.93
C ILE A 105 10.63 0.10 -0.42
N ARG A 106 10.91 -1.04 -1.07
CA ARG A 106 12.05 -1.92 -0.76
C ARG A 106 13.41 -1.33 -1.16
N GLY A 107 13.42 -0.25 -1.95
CA GLY A 107 14.64 0.35 -2.50
C GLY A 107 15.28 -0.48 -3.61
N ALA A 108 14.48 -1.35 -4.26
CA ALA A 108 14.93 -2.19 -5.37
C ALA A 108 14.94 -1.43 -6.71
N ILE A 109 14.09 -0.42 -6.84
CA ILE A 109 14.06 0.54 -7.95
C ILE A 109 13.99 1.95 -7.37
N THR A 110 14.67 2.91 -8.01
CA THR A 110 14.56 4.32 -7.64
C THR A 110 13.41 4.97 -8.43
N PRO A 111 12.73 5.99 -7.88
CA PRO A 111 11.74 6.75 -8.64
C PRO A 111 12.30 7.39 -9.93
N GLU A 112 13.63 7.57 -10.01
CA GLU A 112 14.33 8.10 -11.17
C GLU A 112 14.48 7.05 -12.29
N ASP A 113 14.45 5.75 -11.95
CA ASP A 113 14.45 4.66 -12.93
C ASP A 113 13.10 4.58 -13.69
N GLU A 114 11.98 4.91 -13.04
CA GLU A 114 10.65 4.98 -13.68
C GLU A 114 10.54 6.11 -14.71
N GLU A 115 11.15 7.27 -14.43
CA GLU A 115 11.13 8.40 -15.37
C GLU A 115 11.89 8.08 -16.67
N LEU A 116 12.86 7.16 -16.67
CA LEU A 116 13.65 6.82 -17.86
C LEU A 116 12.97 5.83 -18.81
N GLU A 117 12.10 4.94 -18.33
CA GLU A 117 11.41 3.98 -19.20
C GLU A 117 10.28 4.62 -20.02
N HIS A 118 9.68 5.71 -19.54
CA HIS A 118 8.59 6.42 -20.24
C HIS A 118 9.04 7.35 -21.39
N PHE A 119 10.35 7.50 -21.64
CA PHE A 119 10.88 8.30 -22.77
C PHE A 119 11.41 7.46 -23.94
N GLN A 120 11.18 6.14 -23.95
CA GLN A 120 11.66 5.26 -25.02
C GLN A 120 10.59 4.76 -26.01
N ASP A 121 9.38 5.32 -25.98
CA ASP A 121 8.31 5.05 -26.98
C ASP A 121 8.29 6.08 -28.13
#